data_AF-A0A5N5X471-F1
#
_entry.id   AF-A0A5N5X471-F1
#
_cell.length_a   1.000
_cell.length_b   1.000
_cell.length_c   1.000
_cell.angle_alpha   90.00
_cell.angle_beta   90.00
_cell.angle_gamma   90.00
#
_symmetry.space_group_name_H-M   'P 1'
#
loop_
_entity.id
_entity.type
_entity.pdbx_description
1 polymer ?
#
loop_
_entity_poly.entity_id
_entity_poly.type
_entity_poly.pdbx_seq_one_letter_code
_entity_poly.pdbx_strand_id
1 'polypeptide(L)'
;MMQMGIPLGHTPQTLPQIATLNTASNVTFNLFCRQVTVVSIKWGRKGAIGNVFKQPEGPPGKPWIMKMCVDLTITGLHEKLDTPYFNNHPKVKDQLLKALDNLSGTAFSLQQLLFDLDNTILETVPDFSSVDDEDARGVLEHYFRDLYVKTANEHGLPLVALTAVAQPKDESTLHMTAFARIVNPLKDSNGNPYTNPTASQQAVTTLDHLCAVNNNPVPRISSLDWNWVQPQDDNDSSGVISINRNIL
;
A
#
# COMPACT_ATOMS: atom_id res chain seq x y z
N MET A 1 -17.52 -10.88 -11.53
CA MET A 1 -16.45 -9.95 -11.96
C MET A 1 -16.16 -9.02 -10.81
N MET A 2 -14.88 -8.76 -10.52
CA MET A 2 -14.42 -7.90 -9.42
C MET A 2 -13.64 -6.72 -10.01
N GLN A 3 -13.83 -5.54 -9.42
CA GLN A 3 -13.06 -4.34 -9.70
C GLN A 3 -12.45 -3.85 -8.39
N MET A 4 -11.13 -3.83 -8.30
CA MET A 4 -10.41 -3.28 -7.15
C MET A 4 -10.59 -1.76 -7.04
N GLY A 5 -10.48 -1.23 -5.83
CA GLY A 5 -10.45 0.21 -5.57
C GLY A 5 -11.45 0.64 -4.51
N ILE A 6 -11.59 1.97 -4.36
CA ILE A 6 -12.48 2.57 -3.37
C ILE A 6 -13.95 2.24 -3.69
N PRO A 7 -14.71 1.63 -2.76
CA PRO A 7 -16.14 1.33 -2.92
C PRO A 7 -16.96 2.58 -3.26
N LEU A 8 -18.03 2.41 -4.03
CA LEU A 8 -18.90 3.52 -4.42
C LEU A 8 -19.49 4.23 -3.21
N GLY A 9 -19.43 5.56 -3.21
CA GLY A 9 -19.95 6.39 -2.12
C GLY A 9 -19.02 6.55 -0.92
N HIS A 10 -17.80 6.00 -0.98
CA HIS A 10 -16.75 6.21 0.01
C HIS A 10 -15.59 7.08 -0.53
N THR A 11 -14.90 7.75 0.38
CA THR A 11 -13.57 8.36 0.16
C THR A 11 -12.54 7.66 1.06
N PRO A 12 -11.23 7.81 0.79
CA PRO A 12 -10.18 7.28 1.67
C PRO A 12 -10.38 7.64 3.16
N GLN A 13 -10.89 8.85 3.44
CA GLN A 13 -11.14 9.33 4.82
C GLN A 13 -12.33 8.65 5.50
N THR A 14 -13.27 8.10 4.74
CA THR A 14 -14.45 7.39 5.27
C THR A 14 -14.21 5.89 5.45
N LEU A 15 -13.03 5.40 5.06
CA LEU A 15 -12.65 4.00 5.14
C LEU A 15 -11.57 3.81 6.22
N PRO A 16 -11.39 2.57 6.70
CA PRO A 16 -10.17 2.22 7.42
C PRO A 16 -8.92 2.54 6.58
N GLN A 17 -7.80 2.75 7.26
CA GLN A 17 -6.49 2.98 6.62
C GLN A 17 -6.19 1.90 5.57
N ILE A 18 -5.73 2.29 4.38
CA ILE A 18 -5.46 1.34 3.30
C ILE A 18 -4.32 0.39 3.69
N ALA A 19 -3.26 0.93 4.28
CA ALA A 19 -2.12 0.17 4.77
C ALA A 19 -1.76 0.65 6.18
N THR A 20 -1.40 -0.30 7.03
CA THR A 20 -0.85 -0.06 8.37
C THR A 20 0.53 -0.68 8.43
N LEU A 21 1.54 0.14 8.74
CA LEU A 21 2.92 -0.32 8.88
C LEU A 21 3.08 -1.17 10.15
N ASN A 22 3.36 -2.47 9.99
CA ASN A 22 3.65 -3.37 11.11
C ASN A 22 5.16 -3.40 11.40
N THR A 23 5.95 -3.58 10.35
CA THR A 23 7.41 -3.54 10.38
C THR A 23 7.95 -2.90 9.09
N ALA A 24 9.26 -2.73 9.00
CA ALA A 24 9.89 -2.16 7.80
C ALA A 24 9.76 -3.03 6.54
N SER A 25 9.35 -4.29 6.69
CA SER A 25 9.19 -5.26 5.60
C SER A 25 7.78 -5.83 5.51
N ASN A 26 6.83 -5.38 6.33
CA ASN A 26 5.51 -5.98 6.39
C ASN A 26 4.43 -4.95 6.79
N VAL A 27 3.26 -5.05 6.16
CA VAL A 27 2.11 -4.21 6.47
C VAL A 27 0.83 -5.01 6.57
N THR A 28 -0.12 -4.51 7.34
CA THR A 28 -1.52 -4.93 7.23
C THR A 28 -2.18 -4.09 6.15
N PHE A 29 -2.70 -4.75 5.12
CA PHE A 29 -3.32 -4.15 3.96
C PHE A 29 -4.82 -4.45 3.95
N ASN A 30 -5.64 -3.39 3.94
CA ASN A 30 -7.09 -3.49 3.78
C ASN A 30 -7.41 -3.54 2.28
N LEU A 31 -7.87 -4.69 1.80
CA LEU A 31 -8.30 -4.87 0.42
C LEU A 31 -9.70 -4.31 0.21
N PHE A 32 -9.80 -3.36 -0.71
CA PHE A 32 -11.06 -2.74 -1.07
C PHE A 32 -11.48 -3.11 -2.49
N CYS A 33 -12.75 -3.43 -2.65
CA CYS A 33 -13.37 -3.61 -3.96
C CYS A 33 -14.30 -2.46 -4.27
N ARG A 34 -14.08 -1.82 -5.43
CA ARG A 34 -15.00 -0.82 -5.96
C ARG A 34 -16.34 -1.48 -6.28
N GLN A 35 -16.28 -2.63 -6.96
CA GLN A 35 -17.42 -3.43 -7.35
C GLN A 35 -17.08 -4.91 -7.29
N VAL A 36 -17.99 -5.70 -6.74
CA VAL A 36 -17.98 -7.16 -6.86
C VAL A 36 -19.44 -7.61 -6.83
N THR A 37 -19.74 -8.66 -7.60
CA THR A 37 -21.09 -9.22 -7.69
C THR A 37 -21.03 -10.72 -7.56
N VAL A 38 -21.92 -11.25 -6.74
CA VAL A 38 -22.11 -12.68 -6.53
C VAL A 38 -23.55 -13.02 -6.88
N VAL A 39 -23.71 -14.07 -7.67
CA VAL A 39 -25.01 -14.57 -8.07
C VAL A 39 -25.17 -15.96 -7.48
N SER A 40 -26.24 -16.15 -6.73
CA SER A 40 -26.65 -17.44 -6.19
C SER A 40 -27.89 -17.91 -6.94
N ILE A 41 -27.91 -19.18 -7.34
CA ILE A 41 -29.07 -19.80 -7.98
C ILE A 41 -29.38 -21.07 -7.20
N LYS A 42 -30.57 -21.13 -6.61
CA LYS A 42 -31.07 -22.30 -5.87
C LYS A 42 -32.28 -22.90 -6.56
N TRP A 43 -32.34 -24.21 -6.65
CA TRP A 43 -33.48 -24.92 -7.22
C TRP A 43 -34.48 -25.29 -6.13
N GLY A 44 -35.66 -24.68 -6.18
CA GLY A 44 -36.77 -24.98 -5.28
C GLY A 44 -37.89 -25.76 -5.99
N ARG A 45 -38.90 -26.17 -5.21
CA ARG A 45 -40.10 -26.89 -5.72
C ARG A 45 -40.88 -26.11 -6.79
N LYS A 46 -40.73 -24.79 -6.85
CA LYS A 46 -41.42 -23.90 -7.81
C LYS A 46 -40.51 -23.39 -8.93
N GLY A 47 -39.29 -23.93 -9.07
CA GLY A 47 -38.31 -23.50 -10.06
C GLY A 47 -37.05 -22.88 -9.44
N ALA A 48 -36.22 -22.26 -10.27
CA ALA A 48 -34.99 -21.59 -9.84
C ALA A 48 -35.29 -20.26 -9.14
N ILE A 49 -34.63 -20.03 -8.00
CA ILE A 49 -34.60 -18.77 -7.28
C ILE A 49 -33.19 -18.20 -7.47
N GLY A 50 -33.09 -16.99 -8.03
CA GLY A 50 -31.83 -16.29 -8.23
C GLY A 50 -31.70 -15.11 -7.27
N ASN A 51 -30.59 -15.03 -6.53
CA ASN A 51 -30.22 -13.90 -5.69
C ASN A 51 -28.97 -13.24 -6.25
N VAL A 52 -28.92 -11.90 -6.18
CA VAL A 52 -27.76 -11.12 -6.63
C VAL A 52 -27.30 -10.24 -5.47
N PHE A 53 -26.07 -10.46 -5.04
CA PHE A 53 -25.41 -9.70 -3.99
C PHE A 53 -24.33 -8.82 -4.60
N LYS A 54 -24.23 -7.58 -4.13
CA LYS A 54 -23.27 -6.59 -4.62
C LYS A 54 -22.53 -5.96 -3.45
N GLN A 55 -21.33 -5.47 -3.72
CA GLN A 55 -20.60 -4.57 -2.83
C GLN A 55 -21.55 -3.45 -2.32
N PRO A 56 -21.71 -3.27 -1.00
CA PRO A 56 -22.53 -2.20 -0.46
C PRO A 56 -22.03 -0.81 -0.91
N GLU A 57 -22.95 0.11 -1.19
CA GLU A 57 -22.66 1.48 -1.61
C GLU A 57 -23.02 2.49 -0.48
N GLY A 58 -22.21 3.54 -0.32
CA GLY A 58 -22.56 4.76 0.44
C GLY A 58 -22.40 4.73 1.97
N PRO A 59 -22.82 5.82 2.66
CA PRO A 59 -22.56 6.04 4.09
C PRO A 59 -23.18 4.99 5.06
N PRO A 60 -24.34 4.34 4.76
CA PRO A 60 -24.83 3.21 5.52
C PRO A 60 -24.61 1.88 4.78
N GLY A 61 -23.36 1.62 4.38
CA GLY A 61 -22.90 0.30 3.96
C GLY A 61 -21.55 0.02 4.60
N LYS A 62 -21.40 -1.11 5.30
CA LYS A 62 -20.06 -1.60 5.64
C LYS A 62 -19.52 -2.25 4.36
N PRO A 63 -18.55 -1.63 3.66
CA PRO A 63 -17.98 -2.27 2.49
C PRO A 63 -17.39 -3.62 2.89
N TRP A 64 -17.44 -4.58 1.98
CA TRP A 64 -16.69 -5.82 2.17
C TRP A 64 -15.20 -5.50 2.13
N ILE A 65 -14.51 -5.75 3.24
CA ILE A 65 -13.08 -5.47 3.42
C ILE A 65 -12.41 -6.76 3.87
N MET A 66 -11.32 -7.13 3.20
CA MET A 66 -10.42 -8.19 3.64
C MET A 66 -9.14 -7.58 4.22
N LYS A 67 -8.61 -8.11 5.33
CA LYS A 67 -7.30 -7.73 5.85
C LYS A 67 -6.28 -8.81 5.54
N MET A 68 -5.15 -8.39 5.00
CA MET A 68 -4.04 -9.27 4.68
C MET A 68 -2.74 -8.72 5.23
N CYS A 69 -1.90 -9.59 5.75
CA CYS A 69 -0.50 -9.30 6.03
C CYS A 69 0.26 -9.48 4.71
N VAL A 70 0.91 -8.42 4.24
CA VAL A 70 1.61 -8.41 2.96
C VAL A 70 3.03 -7.87 3.14
N ASP A 71 3.97 -8.44 2.41
CA ASP A 71 5.36 -8.02 2.50
C ASP A 71 5.63 -6.76 1.66
N LEU A 72 6.60 -5.97 2.11
CA LEU A 72 7.09 -4.77 1.45
C LEU A 72 8.43 -5.03 0.76
N THR A 73 8.34 -5.31 -0.53
CA THR A 73 9.47 -5.79 -1.33
C THR A 73 10.01 -4.70 -2.26
N ILE A 74 11.33 -4.61 -2.33
CA ILE A 74 12.02 -3.77 -3.32
C ILE A 74 12.37 -4.63 -4.53
N THR A 75 11.94 -4.21 -5.72
CA THR A 75 12.24 -4.91 -6.98
C THR A 75 12.73 -3.94 -8.03
N GLY A 76 13.43 -4.46 -9.05
CA GLY A 76 13.76 -3.67 -10.24
C GLY A 76 12.51 -3.29 -11.01
N LEU A 77 12.53 -2.11 -11.63
CA LEU A 77 11.47 -1.61 -12.50
C LEU A 77 12.05 -1.27 -13.87
N HIS A 78 11.34 -1.67 -14.91
CA HIS A 78 11.75 -1.37 -16.29
C HIS A 78 11.71 0.14 -16.56
N GLU A 79 12.73 0.70 -17.20
CA GLU A 79 12.87 2.14 -17.45
C GLU A 79 11.69 2.74 -18.23
N LYS A 80 11.13 1.98 -19.17
CA LYS A 80 9.92 2.36 -19.93
C LYS A 80 8.61 2.16 -19.15
N LEU A 81 8.69 1.80 -17.87
CA LEU A 81 7.55 1.54 -17.00
C LEU A 81 6.56 0.55 -17.64
N ASP A 82 7.09 -0.53 -18.24
CA ASP A 82 6.28 -1.54 -18.90
C ASP A 82 5.78 -2.57 -17.88
N THR A 83 4.77 -2.16 -17.12
CA THR A 83 4.10 -3.02 -16.14
C THR A 83 2.58 -2.97 -16.36
N PRO A 84 1.83 -4.00 -15.92
CA PRO A 84 0.37 -3.98 -15.98
C PRO A 84 -0.23 -2.70 -15.38
N TYR A 85 0.30 -2.23 -14.25
CA TYR A 85 -0.16 -1.00 -13.60
C TYR A 85 -0.02 0.21 -14.53
N PHE A 86 1.18 0.49 -15.03
CA PHE A 86 1.42 1.68 -15.84
C PHE A 86 0.78 1.61 -17.23
N ASN A 87 0.65 0.42 -17.80
CA ASN A 87 -0.03 0.22 -19.08
C ASN A 87 -1.54 0.51 -18.96
N ASN A 88 -2.14 0.25 -17.79
CA ASN A 88 -3.52 0.63 -17.49
C ASN A 88 -3.67 2.08 -16.99
N HIS A 89 -2.57 2.77 -16.67
CA HIS A 89 -2.55 4.15 -16.16
C HIS A 89 -1.63 5.06 -16.99
N PRO A 90 -1.91 5.27 -18.29
CA PRO A 90 -1.00 5.95 -19.21
C PRO A 90 -0.69 7.40 -18.80
N LYS A 91 -1.64 8.12 -18.20
CA LYS A 91 -1.39 9.49 -17.71
C LYS A 91 -0.34 9.52 -16.61
N VAL A 92 -0.38 8.57 -15.68
CA VAL A 92 0.59 8.45 -14.59
C VAL A 92 1.95 8.03 -15.16
N LYS A 93 1.94 7.07 -16.10
CA LYS A 93 3.13 6.64 -16.84
C LYS A 93 3.84 7.83 -17.52
N ASP A 94 3.09 8.65 -18.25
CA ASP A 94 3.64 9.80 -18.98
C ASP A 94 4.17 10.88 -18.03
N GLN A 95 3.47 11.17 -16.92
CA GLN A 95 3.94 12.13 -15.92
C GLN A 95 5.26 11.68 -15.29
N LEU A 96 5.36 10.39 -14.95
CA LEU A 96 6.56 9.84 -14.35
C LEU A 96 7.73 9.78 -15.34
N LEU A 97 7.50 9.34 -16.58
CA LEU A 97 8.53 9.37 -17.63
C LEU A 97 9.08 10.78 -17.84
N LYS A 98 8.22 11.81 -17.87
CA LYS A 98 8.66 13.21 -17.96
C LYS A 98 9.49 13.66 -16.75
N ALA A 99 9.12 13.22 -15.54
CA ALA A 99 9.89 13.52 -14.33
C ALA A 99 11.26 12.84 -14.37
N LEU A 100 11.33 11.62 -14.89
CA LEU A 100 12.56 10.85 -15.08
C LEU A 100 13.43 11.42 -16.20
N ASP A 101 12.85 11.93 -17.28
CA ASP A 101 13.58 12.62 -18.35
C ASP A 101 14.34 13.85 -17.81
N ASN A 102 13.86 14.52 -16.77
CA ASN A 102 14.59 15.62 -16.14
C ASN A 102 15.82 15.14 -15.34
N LEU A 103 15.94 13.85 -15.06
CA LEU A 103 17.12 13.24 -14.43
C LEU A 103 18.20 12.87 -15.47
N SER A 104 17.97 13.13 -16.77
CA SER A 104 18.75 12.66 -17.95
C SER A 104 20.19 13.16 -18.11
N GLY A 105 20.86 13.57 -17.04
CA GLY A 105 22.32 13.75 -17.03
C GLY A 105 23.11 12.44 -16.90
N THR A 106 22.45 11.35 -16.46
CA THR A 106 23.04 10.01 -16.25
C THR A 106 22.05 8.94 -16.71
N ALA A 107 22.51 7.77 -17.20
CA ALA A 107 21.62 6.62 -17.33
C ALA A 107 21.16 6.21 -15.92
N PHE A 108 20.00 5.59 -15.73
CA PHE A 108 19.58 5.14 -14.40
C PHE A 108 18.79 3.83 -14.52
N SER A 109 18.96 2.95 -13.54
CA SER A 109 18.02 1.85 -13.32
C SER A 109 16.92 2.30 -12.37
N LEU A 110 15.69 1.85 -12.57
CA LEU A 110 14.60 2.12 -11.63
C LEU A 110 14.43 0.96 -10.65
N GLN A 111 14.14 1.31 -9.41
CA GLN A 111 13.68 0.41 -8.37
C GLN A 111 12.32 0.87 -7.85
N GLN A 112 11.53 -0.06 -7.37
CA GLN A 112 10.20 0.19 -6.81
C GLN A 112 10.03 -0.53 -5.49
N LEU A 113 9.33 0.12 -4.56
CA LEU A 113 8.76 -0.50 -3.38
C LEU A 113 7.30 -0.85 -3.67
N LEU A 114 6.93 -2.11 -3.46
CA LEU A 114 5.58 -2.62 -3.73
C LEU A 114 5.09 -3.56 -2.62
N PHE A 115 3.76 -3.73 -2.58
CA PHE A 115 3.11 -4.78 -1.79
C PHE A 115 3.20 -6.10 -2.54
N ASP A 116 3.83 -7.10 -1.92
CA ASP A 116 3.90 -8.45 -2.46
C ASP A 116 2.65 -9.23 -2.01
N LEU A 117 1.77 -9.52 -2.97
CA LEU A 117 0.56 -10.29 -2.74
C LEU A 117 0.72 -11.81 -2.92
N ASP A 118 1.88 -12.27 -3.39
CA ASP A 118 2.15 -13.69 -3.60
C ASP A 118 2.54 -14.39 -2.28
N ASN A 119 3.19 -13.68 -1.37
CA ASN A 119 3.57 -14.14 -0.02
C ASN A 119 2.68 -13.52 1.05
N THR A 120 1.39 -13.92 1.09
CA THR A 120 0.41 -13.28 2.00
C THR A 120 -0.15 -14.21 3.05
N ILE A 121 -0.33 -13.66 4.25
CA ILE A 121 -1.05 -14.31 5.34
C ILE A 121 -2.38 -13.60 5.49
N LEU A 122 -3.48 -14.36 5.41
CA LEU A 122 -4.81 -13.82 5.69
C LEU A 122 -4.93 -13.53 7.19
N GLU A 123 -5.07 -12.26 7.57
CA GLU A 123 -5.21 -11.88 8.99
C GLU A 123 -6.66 -12.01 9.47
N THR A 124 -7.63 -11.68 8.62
CA THR A 124 -9.05 -11.80 8.97
C THR A 124 -9.87 -12.28 7.77
N VAL A 125 -10.82 -13.19 8.02
CA VAL A 125 -11.91 -13.45 7.08
C VAL A 125 -12.76 -12.18 6.95
N PRO A 126 -13.07 -11.70 5.73
CA PRO A 126 -13.89 -10.50 5.54
C PRO A 126 -15.27 -10.66 6.17
N ASP A 127 -15.82 -9.56 6.69
CA ASP A 127 -17.22 -9.51 7.12
C ASP A 127 -18.14 -9.35 5.91
N PHE A 128 -18.77 -10.45 5.51
CA PHE A 128 -19.80 -10.49 4.46
C PHE A 128 -21.22 -10.57 5.05
N SER A 129 -21.46 -10.06 6.26
CA SER A 129 -22.77 -10.13 6.95
C SER A 129 -23.94 -9.53 6.17
N SER A 130 -23.70 -8.67 5.17
CA SER A 130 -24.75 -8.17 4.28
C SER A 130 -25.21 -9.19 3.22
N VAL A 131 -24.62 -10.39 3.17
CA VAL A 131 -25.00 -11.50 2.30
C VAL A 131 -25.77 -12.52 3.15
N ASP A 132 -27.10 -12.51 3.02
CA ASP A 132 -28.02 -13.35 3.80
C ASP A 132 -28.14 -14.79 3.27
N ASP A 133 -27.61 -15.06 2.08
CA ASP A 133 -27.50 -16.39 1.50
C ASP A 133 -26.17 -17.06 1.91
N GLU A 134 -26.26 -18.10 2.73
CA GLU A 134 -25.09 -18.82 3.26
C GLU A 134 -24.18 -19.41 2.17
N ASP A 135 -24.75 -19.88 1.06
CA ASP A 135 -23.97 -20.45 -0.05
C ASP A 135 -23.20 -19.33 -0.78
N ALA A 136 -23.87 -18.20 -1.02
CA ALA A 136 -23.23 -17.03 -1.63
C ALA A 136 -22.12 -16.47 -0.75
N ARG A 137 -22.35 -16.42 0.56
CA ARG A 137 -21.37 -16.00 1.56
C ARG A 137 -20.17 -16.96 1.58
N GLY A 138 -20.41 -18.28 1.59
CA GLY A 138 -19.34 -19.28 1.56
C GLY A 138 -18.47 -19.18 0.30
N VAL A 139 -19.07 -18.88 -0.85
CA VAL A 139 -18.33 -18.62 -2.10
C VAL A 139 -17.45 -17.37 -1.98
N LEU A 140 -17.94 -16.28 -1.37
CA LEU A 140 -17.13 -15.08 -1.14
C LEU A 140 -15.97 -15.36 -0.18
N GLU A 141 -16.24 -15.99 0.95
CA GLU A 141 -15.21 -16.34 1.94
C GLU A 141 -14.11 -17.21 1.34
N HIS A 142 -14.47 -18.13 0.43
CA HIS A 142 -13.52 -19.03 -0.22
C HIS A 142 -12.72 -18.36 -1.35
N TYR A 143 -13.38 -17.61 -2.24
CA TYR A 143 -12.75 -17.17 -3.51
C TYR A 143 -12.36 -15.69 -3.55
N PHE A 144 -12.80 -14.85 -2.60
CA PHE A 144 -12.59 -13.40 -2.70
C PHE A 144 -11.10 -13.04 -2.76
N ARG A 145 -10.26 -13.68 -1.92
CA ARG A 145 -8.82 -13.45 -1.91
C ARG A 145 -8.21 -13.77 -3.28
N ASP A 146 -8.47 -14.97 -3.79
CA ASP A 146 -7.86 -15.45 -5.02
C ASP A 146 -8.32 -14.63 -6.23
N LEU A 147 -9.59 -14.19 -6.22
CA LEU A 147 -10.11 -13.28 -7.23
C LEU A 147 -9.43 -11.90 -7.14
N TYR A 148 -9.19 -11.40 -5.93
CA TYR A 148 -8.50 -10.13 -5.72
C TYR A 148 -7.05 -10.21 -6.19
N VAL A 149 -6.29 -11.21 -5.76
CA VAL A 149 -4.88 -11.41 -6.16
C VAL A 149 -4.77 -11.59 -7.67
N LYS A 150 -5.66 -12.38 -8.28
CA LYS A 150 -5.72 -12.50 -9.74
C LYS A 150 -5.95 -11.16 -10.42
N THR A 151 -6.93 -10.38 -9.94
CA THR A 151 -7.23 -9.05 -10.48
C THR A 151 -6.05 -8.10 -10.30
N ALA A 152 -5.35 -8.18 -9.16
CA ALA A 152 -4.15 -7.40 -8.87
C ALA A 152 -2.99 -7.75 -9.82
N ASN A 153 -2.80 -9.03 -10.14
CA ASN A 153 -1.76 -9.45 -11.08
C ASN A 153 -2.08 -9.05 -12.53
N GLU A 154 -3.36 -9.11 -12.92
CA GLU A 154 -3.81 -8.71 -14.27
C GLU A 154 -3.74 -7.20 -14.51
N HIS A 155 -4.07 -6.39 -13.50
CA HIS A 155 -4.13 -4.94 -13.62
C HIS A 155 -2.93 -4.20 -13.04
N GLY A 156 -2.14 -4.86 -12.19
CA GLY A 156 -1.08 -4.27 -11.38
C GLY A 156 -1.61 -3.55 -10.13
N LEU A 157 -0.79 -3.52 -9.08
CA LEU A 157 -1.05 -2.73 -7.86
C LEU A 157 -0.44 -1.33 -7.98
N PRO A 158 -1.02 -0.32 -7.28
CA PRO A 158 -0.37 0.97 -7.12
C PRO A 158 0.96 0.80 -6.38
N LEU A 159 1.94 1.59 -6.82
CA LEU A 159 3.28 1.61 -6.26
C LEU A 159 3.30 2.35 -4.92
N VAL A 160 4.19 1.92 -4.02
CA VAL A 160 4.43 2.62 -2.74
C VAL A 160 5.46 3.73 -2.94
N ALA A 161 6.60 3.38 -3.54
CA ALA A 161 7.67 4.33 -3.82
C ALA A 161 8.48 3.92 -5.04
N LEU A 162 9.17 4.90 -5.64
CA LEU A 162 10.06 4.74 -6.78
C LEU A 162 11.41 5.38 -6.50
N THR A 163 12.47 4.74 -6.96
CA THR A 163 13.84 5.23 -6.80
C THR A 163 14.59 5.08 -8.11
N ALA A 164 15.15 6.19 -8.59
CA ALA A 164 16.11 6.17 -9.69
C ALA A 164 17.53 5.97 -9.15
N VAL A 165 18.27 5.06 -9.76
CA VAL A 165 19.64 4.71 -9.37
C VAL A 165 20.57 5.00 -10.55
N ALA A 166 21.39 6.04 -10.42
CA ALA A 166 22.28 6.52 -11.49
C ALA A 166 23.32 5.48 -11.97
N GLN A 167 23.65 5.56 -13.27
CA GLN A 167 24.55 4.71 -14.06
C GLN A 167 25.21 5.58 -15.18
N PRO A 168 26.55 5.65 -15.30
CA PRO A 168 27.53 5.24 -14.30
C PRO A 168 27.36 6.05 -13.01
N LYS A 169 28.03 5.59 -11.95
CA LYS A 169 27.99 6.25 -10.64
C LYS A 169 28.22 7.76 -10.82
N ASP A 170 27.26 8.55 -10.36
CA ASP A 170 27.30 10.01 -10.36
C ASP A 170 28.65 10.50 -9.74
N GLU A 171 29.10 11.71 -10.08
CA GLU A 171 30.30 12.31 -9.46
C GLU A 171 29.96 13.05 -8.15
N SER A 172 28.68 13.10 -7.76
CA SER A 172 28.24 13.70 -6.51
C SER A 172 28.98 13.14 -5.29
N THR A 173 29.48 14.01 -4.42
CA THR A 173 30.16 13.59 -3.18
C THR A 173 29.24 12.85 -2.21
N LEU A 174 27.92 12.97 -2.38
CA LEU A 174 26.91 12.39 -1.49
C LEU A 174 26.42 11.02 -1.99
N HIS A 175 27.31 10.03 -1.99
CA HIS A 175 26.95 8.66 -2.36
C HIS A 175 26.42 7.85 -1.19
N MET A 176 25.19 7.36 -1.32
CA MET A 176 24.67 6.35 -0.38
C MET A 176 25.49 5.06 -0.49
N THR A 177 26.09 4.66 0.61
CA THR A 177 26.91 3.45 0.74
C THR A 177 26.23 2.36 1.57
N ALA A 178 25.23 2.73 2.37
CA ALA A 178 24.41 1.78 3.11
C ALA A 178 23.00 2.32 3.34
N PHE A 179 22.04 1.40 3.49
CA PHE A 179 20.61 1.68 3.55
C PHE A 179 19.92 0.76 4.55
N ALA A 180 18.97 1.29 5.32
CA ALA A 180 18.01 0.51 6.09
C ALA A 180 16.63 1.17 6.08
N ARG A 181 15.60 0.40 6.44
CA ARG A 181 14.25 0.90 6.68
C ARG A 181 13.85 0.62 8.11
N ILE A 182 13.15 1.56 8.73
CA ILE A 182 12.53 1.39 10.04
C ILE A 182 11.09 1.90 9.99
N VAL A 183 10.24 1.38 10.87
CA VAL A 183 8.93 1.96 11.13
C VAL A 183 9.04 2.84 12.35
N ASN A 184 8.56 4.07 12.26
CA ASN A 184 8.62 5.04 13.33
C ASN A 184 7.19 5.45 13.73
N PRO A 185 6.59 4.77 14.73
CA PRO A 185 5.29 5.15 15.28
C PRO A 185 5.35 6.49 15.99
N LEU A 186 4.19 7.14 16.10
CA LEU A 186 4.05 8.38 16.87
C LEU A 186 4.45 8.16 18.34
N LYS A 187 5.26 9.09 18.86
CA LYS A 187 5.71 9.13 20.25
C LYS A 187 4.95 10.14 21.09
N ASP A 188 4.84 9.83 22.37
CA ASP A 188 4.39 10.74 23.41
C ASP A 188 5.46 11.77 23.82
N SER A 189 5.13 12.63 24.77
CA SER A 189 6.05 13.64 25.31
C SER A 189 7.29 13.08 26.02
N ASN A 190 7.29 11.79 26.36
CA ASN A 190 8.40 11.10 27.00
C ASN A 190 9.28 10.34 25.99
N GLY A 191 8.97 10.45 24.68
CA GLY A 191 9.67 9.75 23.62
C GLY A 191 9.25 8.29 23.44
N ASN A 192 8.19 7.83 24.11
CA ASN A 192 7.72 6.46 24.00
C ASN A 192 6.63 6.32 22.93
N PRO A 193 6.62 5.25 22.13
CA PRO A 193 5.50 4.95 21.23
C PRO A 193 4.19 4.80 22.00
N TYR A 194 3.08 5.31 21.44
CA TYR A 194 1.76 5.03 21.98
C TYR A 194 1.45 3.53 21.92
N THR A 195 1.08 2.93 23.05
CA THR A 195 0.78 1.49 23.15
C THR A 195 -0.56 1.10 22.50
N ASN A 196 -1.53 2.02 22.45
CA ASN A 196 -2.82 1.85 21.78
C ASN A 196 -3.17 3.15 21.05
N PRO A 197 -2.53 3.44 19.91
CA PRO A 197 -2.74 4.70 19.21
C PRO A 197 -4.17 4.80 18.68
N THR A 198 -4.74 6.01 18.70
CA THR A 198 -5.97 6.30 17.96
C THR A 198 -5.71 6.19 16.45
N ALA A 199 -6.77 6.14 15.64
CA ALA A 199 -6.64 6.10 14.19
C ALA A 199 -5.83 7.28 13.62
N SER A 200 -5.99 8.48 14.19
CA SER A 200 -5.22 9.66 13.78
C SER A 200 -3.75 9.62 14.24
N GLN A 201 -3.47 9.01 15.39
CA GLN A 201 -2.09 8.79 15.84
C GLN A 201 -1.39 7.72 15.02
N GLN A 202 -2.13 6.69 14.60
CA GLN A 202 -1.60 5.63 13.74
C GLN A 202 -1.33 6.13 12.31
N ALA A 203 -2.17 7.03 11.80
CA ALA A 203 -2.06 7.60 10.45
C ALA A 203 -0.71 8.28 10.19
N VAL A 204 -0.10 8.87 11.21
CA VAL A 204 1.19 9.57 11.11
C VAL A 204 2.40 8.69 11.41
N THR A 205 2.22 7.37 11.43
CA THR A 205 3.33 6.41 11.48
C THR A 205 4.12 6.48 10.17
N THR A 206 5.44 6.57 10.27
CA THR A 206 6.31 6.78 9.11
C THR A 206 7.15 5.55 8.78
N LEU A 207 7.41 5.34 7.48
CA LEU A 207 8.40 4.38 6.99
C LEU A 207 9.68 5.14 6.64
N ASP A 208 10.61 5.14 7.58
CA ASP A 208 11.82 5.95 7.47
C ASP A 208 12.91 5.20 6.71
N HIS A 209 13.50 5.90 5.75
CA HIS A 209 14.61 5.44 4.93
C HIS A 209 15.91 5.99 5.52
N LEU A 210 16.68 5.14 6.18
CA LEU A 210 17.94 5.50 6.80
C LEU A 210 19.07 5.28 5.80
N CYS A 211 19.68 6.38 5.36
CA CYS A 211 20.76 6.37 4.38
C CYS A 211 22.08 6.76 5.06
N ALA A 212 23.15 6.01 4.79
CA ALA A 212 24.50 6.37 5.19
C ALA A 212 25.40 6.56 3.97
N VAL A 213 26.37 7.45 4.09
CA VAL A 213 27.33 7.81 3.04
C VAL A 213 28.77 7.58 3.52
N ASN A 214 29.74 7.66 2.62
CA ASN A 214 31.17 7.55 2.94
C ASN A 214 31.55 6.25 3.69
N ASN A 215 30.88 5.14 3.35
CA ASN A 215 31.05 3.82 3.98
C ASN A 215 30.76 3.81 5.49
N ASN A 216 30.05 4.82 6.01
CA ASN A 216 29.56 4.78 7.38
C ASN A 216 28.48 3.69 7.51
N PRO A 217 28.43 2.99 8.66
CA PRO A 217 27.35 2.05 8.92
C PRO A 217 26.03 2.80 9.11
N VAL A 218 24.93 2.19 8.68
CA VAL A 218 23.60 2.68 9.07
C VAL A 218 23.44 2.48 10.59
N PRO A 219 22.89 3.45 11.32
CA PRO A 219 22.59 3.28 12.74
C PRO A 219 21.74 2.02 13.00
N ARG A 220 22.14 1.22 13.99
CA ARG A 220 21.37 0.05 14.43
C ARG A 220 20.29 0.49 15.42
N ILE A 221 19.27 1.17 14.89
CA ILE A 221 18.12 1.65 15.64
C ILE A 221 16.85 0.96 15.14
N SER A 222 15.89 0.77 16.04
CA SER A 222 14.55 0.24 15.71
C SER A 222 13.51 1.36 15.54
N SER A 223 13.80 2.56 16.04
CA SER A 223 12.97 3.76 15.95
C SER A 223 13.86 5.00 16.13
N LEU A 224 13.39 6.17 15.69
CA LEU A 224 14.01 7.46 16.03
C LEU A 224 13.58 7.88 17.46
N ASP A 225 14.04 9.02 17.97
CA ASP A 225 13.57 9.57 19.26
C ASP A 225 12.55 10.71 19.09
N TRP A 226 12.24 11.07 17.84
CA TRP A 226 11.31 12.16 17.48
C TRP A 226 10.22 11.68 16.52
N ASN A 227 9.27 12.57 16.26
CA ASN A 227 8.20 12.41 15.28
C ASN A 227 8.48 13.32 14.09
N TRP A 228 8.32 12.81 12.86
CA TRP A 228 8.42 13.63 11.64
C TRP A 228 7.17 14.44 11.35
N VAL A 229 6.01 13.86 11.67
CA VAL A 229 4.69 14.39 11.37
C VAL A 229 3.82 14.19 12.60
N GLN A 230 2.97 15.17 12.91
CA GLN A 230 1.98 15.08 13.98
C GLN A 230 0.58 14.92 13.40
N PRO A 231 -0.42 14.41 14.15
CA PRO A 231 -1.77 14.18 13.63
C PRO A 231 -2.43 15.39 12.97
N GLN A 232 -2.09 16.62 13.40
CA GLN A 232 -2.57 17.85 12.79
C GLN A 232 -1.93 18.18 11.43
N ASP A 233 -0.77 17.59 11.11
CA ASP A 233 0.02 17.86 9.91
C ASP A 233 -0.28 16.84 8.78
N ASP A 234 -1.15 15.86 9.03
CA ASP A 234 -1.43 14.71 8.15
C ASP A 234 -1.93 15.13 6.75
N ASN A 235 -2.59 16.27 6.63
CA ASN A 235 -3.05 16.80 5.34
C ASN A 235 -2.01 17.67 4.61
N ASP A 236 -0.94 18.08 5.28
CA ASP A 236 0.00 19.09 4.80
C ASP A 236 1.36 18.50 4.37
N SER A 237 1.73 17.32 4.87
CA SER A 237 3.01 16.68 4.55
C SER A 237 2.87 15.16 4.38
N SER A 238 3.29 14.65 3.21
CA SER A 238 3.37 13.22 2.94
C SER A 238 4.77 12.62 3.15
N GLY A 239 5.74 13.44 3.57
CA GLY A 239 7.11 12.98 3.78
C GLY A 239 8.09 14.10 4.13
N VAL A 240 9.17 13.73 4.81
CA VAL A 240 10.25 14.65 5.21
C VAL A 240 11.58 14.04 4.77
N ILE A 241 12.48 14.88 4.25
CA ILE A 241 13.88 14.52 4.01
C ILE A 241 14.74 15.38 4.92
N SER A 242 15.66 14.74 5.64
CA SER A 242 16.65 15.41 6.48
C SER A 242 18.05 14.95 6.10
N ILE A 243 18.98 15.90 5.97
CA ILE A 243 20.38 15.66 5.64
C ILE A 243 21.22 16.19 6.79
N ASN A 244 22.16 15.38 7.28
CA ASN A 244 23.09 15.81 8.31
C ASN A 244 23.94 16.97 7.79
N ARG A 245 23.99 18.09 8.51
CA ARG A 245 24.75 19.28 8.06
C ARG A 245 26.26 19.04 8.01
N ASN A 246 26.77 18.02 8.69
CA ASN A 246 28.19 17.69 8.68
C ASN A 246 28.62 16.94 7.41
N ILE A 247 27.69 16.58 6.53
CA ILE A 247 27.99 15.92 5.24
C ILE A 247 27.69 16.81 4.02
N LEU A 248 27.23 18.04 4.24
CA LEU A 248 27.09 19.10 3.24
C LEU A 248 28.32 20.01 3.29
#